data_AF-A0A2E7SRN9-F1
#
_entry.id   AF-A0A2E7SRN9-F1
#
_cell.length_a   1.000
_cell.length_b   1.000
_cell.length_c   1.000
_cell.angle_alpha   90.00
_cell.angle_beta   90.00
_cell.angle_gamma   90.00
#
_symmetry.space_group_name_H-M   'P 1'
#
loop_
_entity.id
_entity.type
_entity.pdbx_description
1 polymer ?
#
loop_
_entity_poly.entity_id
_entity_poly.type
_entity_poly.pdbx_seq_one_letter_code
_entity_poly.pdbx_strand_id
1 'polypeptide(L)'
;MSKKEPIPIPAAQRWQDFRQILLPLIVFSLCILGLGLLWWNKIAPSTVVGEARSDNIVISSPRAGLLKEVHVGRFDEIKAGEPIAEVDYSTDPNYVDAQVEWVRAQVDLLTLTIDPVQRARTTLDYNQLRLDWLNERTTLAALKIEYENSEREYQRVAKLFKDQLVSESVYNKAKTARDSYKVRVEEKTGLVSSIEQS
;
A
#
# COMPACT_ATOMS: atom_id res chain seq x y z
N MET A 1 110.62 0.33 -31.81
CA MET A 1 110.55 1.81 -31.95
C MET A 1 109.06 2.16 -32.03
N SER A 2 108.45 3.04 -31.23
CA SER A 2 108.96 4.13 -30.39
C SER A 2 107.96 4.32 -29.24
N LYS A 3 108.45 4.28 -27.98
CA LYS A 3 107.70 4.72 -26.80
C LYS A 3 107.41 6.21 -26.96
N LYS A 4 106.14 6.61 -27.04
CA LYS A 4 105.74 8.02 -26.93
C LYS A 4 105.22 8.25 -25.51
N GLU A 5 106.01 8.93 -24.71
CA GLU A 5 105.60 9.45 -23.40
C GLU A 5 104.43 10.44 -23.58
N PRO A 6 103.46 10.47 -22.65
CA PRO A 6 102.30 11.32 -22.77
C PRO A 6 102.70 12.80 -22.74
N ILE A 7 102.17 13.55 -23.70
CA ILE A 7 102.40 14.99 -23.86
C ILE A 7 101.77 15.70 -22.65
N PRO A 8 102.52 16.51 -21.88
CA PRO A 8 101.99 17.21 -20.72
C PRO A 8 100.97 18.25 -21.17
N ILE A 9 99.71 18.02 -20.83
CA ILE A 9 98.62 18.97 -21.06
C ILE A 9 98.83 20.22 -20.19
N PRO A 10 98.80 21.44 -20.79
CA PRO A 10 99.03 22.68 -20.06
C PRO A 10 97.94 22.92 -19.00
N ALA A 11 98.33 23.46 -17.85
CA ALA A 11 97.43 23.69 -16.70
C ALA A 11 96.20 24.55 -17.03
N ALA A 12 96.29 25.41 -18.05
CA ALA A 12 95.17 26.20 -18.55
C ALA A 12 94.03 25.36 -19.16
N GLN A 13 94.36 24.25 -19.85
CA GLN A 13 93.36 23.37 -20.45
C GLN A 13 92.59 22.58 -19.39
N ARG A 14 93.30 22.13 -18.34
CA ARG A 14 92.67 21.47 -17.17
C ARG A 14 91.67 22.36 -16.44
N TRP A 15 91.89 23.68 -16.43
CA TRP A 15 90.96 24.64 -15.81
C TRP A 15 89.69 24.86 -16.64
N GLN A 16 89.81 24.84 -17.98
CA GLN A 16 88.65 24.90 -18.87
C GLN A 16 87.81 23.61 -18.80
N ASP A 17 88.44 22.43 -18.83
CA ASP A 17 87.75 21.15 -18.72
C ASP A 17 87.06 21.01 -17.34
N PHE A 18 87.72 21.46 -16.26
CA PHE A 18 87.12 21.52 -14.93
C PHE A 18 85.90 22.45 -14.88
N ARG A 19 85.97 23.61 -15.54
CA ARG A 19 84.86 24.57 -15.59
C ARG A 19 83.69 24.08 -16.45
N GLN A 20 83.95 23.38 -17.56
CA GLN A 20 82.90 22.94 -18.48
C GLN A 20 82.23 21.63 -18.03
N ILE A 21 82.96 20.74 -17.36
CA ILE A 21 82.45 19.41 -16.97
C ILE A 21 82.05 19.37 -15.49
N LEU A 22 82.89 19.90 -14.59
CA LEU A 22 82.67 19.75 -13.15
C LEU A 22 81.70 20.80 -12.59
N LEU A 23 81.74 22.03 -13.10
CA LEU A 23 80.91 23.14 -12.60
C LEU A 23 79.40 22.89 -12.77
N PRO A 24 78.90 22.43 -13.94
CA PRO A 24 77.46 22.12 -14.08
C PRO A 24 77.01 20.99 -13.15
N LEU A 25 77.86 19.98 -12.95
CA LEU A 25 77.57 18.84 -12.07
C LEU A 25 77.41 19.28 -10.61
N ILE A 26 78.30 20.16 -10.14
CA ILE A 26 78.26 20.70 -8.77
C ILE A 26 76.98 21.52 -8.57
N VAL A 27 76.66 22.43 -9.52
CA VAL A 27 75.46 23.27 -9.45
C VAL A 27 74.19 22.41 -9.44
N PHE A 28 74.14 21.37 -10.27
CA PHE A 28 73.01 20.44 -10.30
C PHE A 28 72.85 19.70 -8.97
N SER A 29 73.94 19.22 -8.37
CA SER A 29 73.89 18.57 -7.06
C SER A 29 73.43 19.53 -5.96
N LEU A 30 73.83 20.81 -6.04
CA LEU A 30 73.46 21.84 -5.07
C LEU A 30 71.98 22.21 -5.19
N CYS A 31 71.42 22.23 -6.41
CA CYS A 31 69.98 22.37 -6.63
C CYS A 31 69.19 21.19 -6.04
N ILE A 32 69.66 19.95 -6.22
CA ILE A 32 69.01 18.76 -5.64
C ILE A 32 69.05 18.82 -4.11
N LEU A 33 70.20 19.17 -3.53
CA LEU A 33 70.34 19.35 -2.08
C LEU A 33 69.42 20.46 -1.55
N GLY A 34 69.33 21.58 -2.27
CA GLY A 34 68.42 22.68 -1.93
C GLY A 34 66.96 22.25 -1.96
N LEU A 35 66.55 21.51 -2.99
CA LEU A 35 65.20 20.92 -3.09
C LEU A 35 64.94 19.95 -1.94
N GLY A 36 65.89 19.08 -1.61
CA GLY A 36 65.78 18.12 -0.51
C GLY A 36 65.64 18.79 0.86
N LEU A 37 66.46 19.82 1.13
CA LEU A 37 66.37 20.62 2.36
C LEU A 37 65.04 21.38 2.46
N LEU A 38 64.58 21.96 1.36
CA LEU A 38 63.29 22.62 1.31
C LEU A 38 62.15 21.64 1.61
N TRP A 39 62.24 20.44 1.05
CA TRP A 39 61.27 19.37 1.28
C TRP A 39 61.27 18.92 2.74
N TRP A 40 62.45 18.79 3.35
CA TRP A 40 62.58 18.43 4.77
C TRP A 40 61.90 19.44 5.69
N ASN A 41 61.97 20.74 5.37
CA ASN A 41 61.41 21.80 6.23
C ASN A 41 59.97 22.19 5.89
N LYS A 42 59.41 21.81 4.74
CA LYS A 42 58.07 22.28 4.28
C LYS A 42 56.98 21.21 4.28
N ILE A 43 57.27 19.95 4.58
CA ILE A 43 56.22 18.93 4.78
C ILE A 43 55.71 19.04 6.23
N ALA A 44 55.06 20.16 6.54
CA ALA A 44 54.11 20.22 7.64
C ALA A 44 52.71 20.13 7.01
N PRO A 45 51.83 19.22 7.45
CA PRO A 45 50.48 19.16 6.92
C PRO A 45 49.79 20.51 7.11
N SER A 46 49.16 20.98 6.03
CA SER A 46 48.23 22.10 6.04
C SER A 46 47.28 21.92 7.22
N THR A 47 47.17 22.94 8.06
CA THR A 47 46.33 22.93 9.27
C THR A 47 44.92 22.46 8.91
N VAL A 48 44.59 21.21 9.24
CA VAL A 48 43.23 20.69 9.07
C VAL A 48 42.40 21.27 10.20
N VAL A 49 41.59 22.27 9.87
CA VAL A 49 40.57 22.78 10.76
C VAL A 49 39.48 21.70 10.82
N GLY A 50 39.50 20.89 11.87
CA GLY A 50 38.41 19.97 12.16
C GLY A 50 37.26 20.74 12.79
N GLU A 51 36.19 20.98 12.04
CA GLU A 51 34.93 21.43 12.62
C GLU A 51 34.20 20.21 13.16
N ALA A 52 33.97 20.17 14.47
CA ALA A 52 33.14 19.14 15.08
C ALA A 52 31.70 19.36 14.63
N ARG A 53 31.28 18.65 13.59
CA ARG A 53 29.91 18.70 13.09
C ARG A 53 29.02 17.97 14.08
N SER A 54 28.19 18.73 14.80
CA SER A 54 27.10 18.18 15.60
C SER A 54 25.83 18.20 14.76
N ASP A 55 25.21 17.03 14.57
CA ASP A 55 23.89 16.93 13.95
C ASP A 55 22.85 17.38 14.98
N ASN A 56 22.47 18.65 14.91
CA ASN A 56 21.47 19.24 15.78
C ASN A 56 20.08 19.11 15.15
N ILE A 57 19.12 18.58 15.90
CA ILE A 57 17.72 18.51 15.50
C ILE A 57 16.92 19.45 16.40
N VAL A 58 16.19 20.39 15.79
CA VAL A 58 15.25 21.24 16.52
C VAL A 58 13.93 20.49 16.65
N ILE A 59 13.55 20.16 17.88
CA ILE A 59 12.27 19.48 18.17
C ILE A 59 11.24 20.56 18.49
N SER A 60 10.15 20.59 17.72
CA SER A 60 9.00 21.45 17.95
C SER A 60 7.79 20.64 18.41
N SER A 61 6.89 21.29 19.15
CA SER A 61 5.62 20.65 19.51
C SER A 61 4.76 20.45 18.25
N PRO A 62 4.08 19.29 18.09
CA PRO A 62 3.20 19.05 16.94
C PRO A 62 2.00 20.00 16.88
N ARG A 63 1.64 20.60 18.02
CA ARG A 63 0.52 21.53 18.18
C ARG A 63 0.92 22.66 19.12
N ALA A 64 0.31 23.83 18.92
CA ALA A 64 0.41 24.94 19.87
C ALA A 64 -0.32 24.57 21.17
N GLY A 65 0.30 24.85 22.31
CA GLY A 65 -0.25 24.54 23.62
C GLY A 65 0.61 25.13 24.73
N LEU A 66 0.14 25.04 25.97
CA LEU A 66 0.85 25.54 27.13
C LEU A 66 1.84 24.47 27.61
N LEU A 67 3.12 24.84 27.75
CA LEU A 67 4.15 23.94 28.25
C LEU A 67 3.90 23.67 29.73
N LYS A 68 3.49 22.45 30.06
CA LYS A 68 3.05 22.07 31.41
C LYS A 68 4.22 21.63 32.27
N GLU A 69 5.08 20.77 31.73
CA GLU A 69 6.23 20.22 32.45
C GLU A 69 7.37 19.88 31.49
N VAL A 70 8.60 20.25 31.86
CA VAL A 70 9.82 19.95 31.10
C VAL A 70 10.60 18.92 31.89
N HIS A 71 10.84 17.76 31.27
CA HIS A 71 11.40 16.59 31.96
C HIS A 71 12.93 16.50 31.84
N VAL A 72 13.55 17.31 30.97
CA VAL A 72 14.99 17.23 30.68
C VAL A 72 15.68 18.59 30.83
N GLY A 73 16.91 18.55 31.36
CA GLY A 73 17.80 19.69 31.50
C GLY A 73 18.68 19.91 30.27
N ARG A 74 19.43 21.02 30.27
CA ARG A 74 20.37 21.32 29.19
C ARG A 74 21.58 20.39 29.28
N PHE A 75 21.93 19.75 28.16
CA PHE A 75 23.04 18.80 28.01
C PHE A 75 22.82 17.41 28.63
N ASP A 76 21.59 17.07 28.97
CA ASP A 76 21.25 15.72 29.43
C ASP A 76 21.28 14.73 28.26
N GLU A 77 21.80 13.53 28.52
CA GLU A 77 21.83 12.42 27.56
C GLU A 77 20.47 11.71 27.56
N ILE A 78 19.74 11.82 26.45
CA ILE A 78 18.41 11.20 26.28
C ILE A 78 18.44 10.03 25.31
N LYS A 79 17.61 9.02 25.54
CA LYS A 79 17.42 7.91 24.59
C LYS A 79 16.27 8.20 23.63
N ALA A 80 16.30 7.58 22.45
CA ALA A 80 15.21 7.69 21.49
C ALA A 80 13.89 7.19 22.11
N GLY A 81 12.87 8.06 22.12
CA GLY A 81 11.55 7.77 22.67
C GLY A 81 11.31 8.24 24.10
N GLU A 82 12.30 8.86 24.75
CA GLU A 82 12.13 9.45 26.08
C GLU A 82 11.35 10.78 26.01
N PRO A 83 10.34 11.00 26.86
CA PRO A 83 9.54 12.22 26.82
C PRO A 83 10.36 13.42 27.30
N ILE A 84 10.45 14.45 26.45
CA ILE A 84 11.20 15.69 26.69
C ILE A 84 10.35 16.73 27.44
N ALA A 85 9.08 16.87 27.04
CA ALA A 85 8.15 17.81 27.66
C ALA A 85 6.68 17.37 27.45
N GLU A 86 5.82 17.72 28.40
CA GLU A 86 4.36 17.60 28.31
C GLU A 86 3.77 18.97 27.96
N VAL A 87 2.96 19.00 26.90
CA VAL A 87 2.26 20.20 26.44
C VAL A 87 0.77 19.98 26.64
N ASP A 88 0.12 20.88 27.35
CA ASP A 88 -1.33 20.90 27.50
C ASP A 88 -1.96 21.63 26.31
N TYR A 89 -2.82 20.93 25.58
CA TYR A 89 -3.48 21.42 24.37
C TYR A 89 -4.87 22.03 24.66
N SER A 90 -5.26 22.18 25.93
CA SER A 90 -6.60 22.60 26.33
C SER A 90 -6.90 24.11 26.19
N THR A 91 -6.00 24.93 25.66
CA THR A 91 -6.09 26.41 25.75
C THR A 91 -6.38 27.11 24.42
N ASP A 92 -7.12 26.51 23.50
CA ASP A 92 -7.73 27.25 22.38
C ASP A 92 -9.21 26.86 22.18
N PRO A 93 -10.16 27.53 22.85
CA PRO A 93 -11.59 27.29 22.71
C PRO A 93 -12.07 27.36 21.26
N ASN A 94 -11.47 28.21 20.43
CA ASN A 94 -11.89 28.42 19.05
C ASN A 94 -11.65 27.20 18.14
N TYR A 95 -10.68 26.34 18.47
CA TYR A 95 -10.35 25.17 17.64
C TYR A 95 -11.15 23.91 18.02
N VAL A 96 -11.55 23.80 19.29
CA VAL A 96 -12.49 22.75 19.73
C VAL A 96 -13.87 23.02 19.15
N ASP A 97 -14.32 24.28 19.17
CA ASP A 97 -15.61 24.68 18.60
C ASP A 97 -15.66 24.42 17.08
N ALA A 98 -14.60 24.73 16.33
CA ALA A 98 -14.55 24.48 14.89
C ALA A 98 -14.60 22.98 14.52
N GLN A 99 -13.95 22.12 15.30
CA GLN A 99 -14.03 20.67 15.10
C GLN A 99 -15.40 20.10 15.47
N VAL A 100 -15.99 20.57 16.57
CA VAL A 100 -17.34 20.16 16.98
C VAL A 100 -18.38 20.62 15.95
N GLU A 101 -18.23 21.82 15.39
CA GLU A 101 -19.12 22.34 14.35
C GLU A 101 -19.01 21.54 13.04
N TRP A 102 -17.79 21.14 12.65
CA TRP A 102 -17.59 20.27 11.49
C TRP A 102 -18.21 18.88 11.70
N VAL A 103 -18.05 18.28 12.89
CA VAL A 103 -18.69 17.00 13.23
C VAL A 103 -20.21 17.13 13.25
N ARG A 104 -20.76 18.22 13.82
CA ARG A 104 -22.20 18.51 13.80
C ARG A 104 -22.72 18.68 12.38
N ALA A 105 -22.02 19.44 11.54
CA ALA A 105 -22.39 19.61 10.14
C ALA A 105 -22.37 18.28 9.36
N GLN A 106 -21.44 17.37 9.67
CA GLN A 106 -21.41 16.03 9.08
C GLN A 106 -22.59 15.18 9.56
N VAL A 107 -22.95 15.25 10.84
CA VAL A 107 -24.12 14.55 11.40
C VAL A 107 -25.42 15.12 10.86
N ASP A 108 -25.52 16.43 10.70
CA ASP A 108 -26.68 17.10 10.10
C ASP A 108 -26.80 16.74 8.62
N LEU A 109 -25.70 16.67 7.86
CA LEU A 109 -25.72 16.16 6.50
C LEU A 109 -26.14 14.69 6.44
N LEU A 110 -25.67 13.83 7.34
CA LEU A 110 -26.10 12.43 7.40
C LEU A 110 -27.59 12.33 7.74
N THR A 111 -28.09 13.17 8.65
CA THR A 111 -29.50 13.22 9.03
C THR A 111 -30.38 13.74 7.89
N LEU A 112 -29.92 14.73 7.13
CA LEU A 112 -30.56 15.22 5.92
C LEU A 112 -30.49 14.19 4.78
N THR A 113 -29.43 13.37 4.71
CA THR A 113 -29.23 12.31 3.70
C THR A 113 -30.05 11.05 4.01
N ILE A 114 -30.43 10.81 5.27
CA ILE A 114 -31.50 9.84 5.64
C ILE A 114 -32.86 10.48 5.30
N ASP A 115 -33.04 10.73 4.01
CA ASP A 115 -34.19 11.35 3.39
C ASP A 115 -35.44 10.51 3.71
N PRO A 116 -36.59 11.10 4.13
CA PRO A 116 -37.87 10.38 4.22
C PRO A 116 -38.18 9.55 2.97
N VAL A 117 -37.67 9.97 1.80
CA VAL A 117 -37.73 9.21 0.54
C VAL A 117 -37.08 7.83 0.66
N GLN A 118 -35.92 7.69 1.32
CA GLN A 118 -35.23 6.40 1.43
C GLN A 118 -35.99 5.43 2.33
N ARG A 119 -36.56 5.91 3.45
CA ARG A 119 -37.45 5.12 4.32
C ARG A 119 -38.75 4.71 3.62
N ALA A 120 -39.34 5.62 2.84
CA ALA A 120 -40.51 5.30 2.02
C ALA A 120 -40.18 4.25 0.96
N ARG A 121 -39.02 4.34 0.31
CA ARG A 121 -38.53 3.33 -0.65
C ARG A 121 -38.36 1.96 -0.01
N THR A 122 -37.66 1.85 1.12
CA THR A 122 -37.50 0.56 1.82
C THR A 122 -38.85 -0.07 2.20
N THR A 123 -39.84 0.73 2.58
CA THR A 123 -41.19 0.23 2.89
C THR A 123 -41.92 -0.25 1.63
N LEU A 124 -41.78 0.47 0.51
CA LEU A 124 -42.34 0.07 -0.77
C LEU A 124 -41.67 -1.21 -1.30
N ASP A 125 -40.35 -1.29 -1.24
CA ASP A 125 -39.55 -2.45 -1.66
C ASP A 125 -39.93 -3.69 -0.85
N TYR A 126 -40.10 -3.55 0.47
CA TYR A 126 -40.57 -4.65 1.33
C TYR A 126 -41.98 -5.12 0.94
N ASN A 127 -42.90 -4.19 0.66
CA ASN A 127 -44.24 -4.55 0.24
C ASN A 127 -44.26 -5.23 -1.14
N GLN A 128 -43.41 -4.80 -2.07
CA GLN A 128 -43.25 -5.45 -3.37
C GLN A 128 -42.72 -6.88 -3.22
N LEU A 129 -41.64 -7.07 -2.46
CA LEU A 129 -41.09 -8.40 -2.21
C LEU A 129 -42.11 -9.35 -1.57
N ARG A 130 -42.92 -8.84 -0.62
CA ARG A 130 -44.00 -9.61 -0.01
C ARG A 130 -45.09 -10.01 -1.01
N LEU A 131 -45.47 -9.10 -1.91
CA LEU A 131 -46.45 -9.39 -2.96
C LEU A 131 -45.92 -10.43 -3.95
N ASP A 132 -44.66 -10.32 -4.36
CA ASP A 132 -44.00 -11.27 -5.25
C ASP A 132 -43.94 -12.67 -4.63
N TRP A 133 -43.56 -12.77 -3.35
CA TRP A 133 -43.59 -14.05 -2.61
C TRP A 133 -45.00 -14.66 -2.54
N LEU A 134 -46.03 -13.85 -2.28
CA LEU A 134 -47.42 -14.33 -2.29
C LEU A 134 -47.87 -14.82 -3.66
N ASN A 135 -47.47 -14.12 -4.73
CA ASN A 135 -47.76 -14.53 -6.09
C ASN A 135 -47.08 -15.86 -6.42
N GLU A 136 -45.83 -16.06 -5.98
CA GLU A 136 -45.11 -17.31 -6.21
C GLU A 136 -45.70 -18.50 -5.44
N ARG A 137 -46.16 -18.27 -4.20
CA ARG A 137 -46.91 -19.28 -3.45
C ARG A 137 -48.22 -19.66 -4.11
N THR A 138 -48.94 -18.67 -4.67
CA THR A 138 -50.18 -18.91 -5.40
C THR A 138 -49.93 -19.72 -6.67
N THR A 139 -48.86 -19.39 -7.40
CA THR A 139 -48.41 -20.15 -8.57
C THR A 139 -48.05 -21.60 -8.22
N LEU A 140 -47.33 -21.82 -7.12
CA LEU A 140 -47.03 -23.16 -6.63
C LEU A 140 -48.30 -23.95 -6.28
N ALA A 141 -49.29 -23.30 -5.64
CA ALA A 141 -50.56 -23.94 -5.32
C ALA A 141 -51.32 -24.35 -6.59
N ALA A 142 -51.37 -23.48 -7.60
CA ALA A 142 -51.98 -23.80 -8.89
C ALA A 142 -51.28 -24.99 -9.58
N LEU A 143 -49.95 -25.01 -9.60
CA LEU A 143 -49.17 -26.13 -10.16
C LEU A 143 -49.44 -27.46 -9.43
N LYS A 144 -49.63 -27.43 -8.10
CA LYS A 144 -49.99 -28.63 -7.33
C LYS A 144 -51.35 -29.17 -7.73
N ILE A 145 -52.34 -28.30 -7.95
CA ILE A 145 -53.68 -28.70 -8.42
C ILE A 145 -53.58 -29.34 -9.81
N GLU A 146 -52.82 -28.75 -10.73
CA GLU A 146 -52.62 -29.31 -12.07
C GLU A 146 -51.89 -30.66 -12.03
N TYR A 147 -50.90 -30.79 -11.15
CA TYR A 147 -50.23 -32.07 -10.91
C TYR A 147 -51.22 -33.13 -10.42
N GLU A 148 -52.02 -32.85 -9.39
CA GLU A 148 -53.04 -33.77 -8.88
C GLU A 148 -54.08 -34.14 -9.95
N ASN A 149 -54.48 -33.20 -10.78
CA ASN A 149 -55.39 -33.45 -11.90
C ASN A 149 -54.75 -34.40 -12.93
N SER A 150 -53.51 -34.12 -13.33
CA SER A 150 -52.76 -34.95 -14.28
C SER A 150 -52.46 -36.35 -13.74
N GLU A 151 -52.23 -36.49 -12.43
CA GLU A 151 -52.02 -37.77 -11.77
C GLU A 151 -53.30 -38.62 -11.78
N ARG A 152 -54.45 -38.02 -11.46
CA ARG A 152 -55.74 -38.72 -11.55
C ARG A 152 -56.03 -39.19 -12.97
N GLU A 153 -55.74 -38.35 -13.97
CA GLU A 153 -55.93 -38.70 -15.37
C GLU A 153 -54.96 -39.81 -15.80
N TYR A 154 -53.69 -39.74 -15.42
CA TYR A 154 -52.72 -40.80 -15.66
C TYR A 154 -53.16 -42.12 -15.04
N GLN A 155 -53.64 -42.12 -13.78
CA GLN A 155 -54.14 -43.33 -13.13
C GLN A 155 -55.36 -43.91 -13.84
N ARG A 156 -56.27 -43.06 -14.33
CA ARG A 156 -57.43 -43.49 -15.13
C ARG A 156 -56.98 -44.15 -16.43
N VAL A 157 -56.11 -43.48 -17.18
CA VAL A 157 -55.59 -43.98 -18.46
C VAL A 157 -54.74 -45.23 -18.27
N ALA A 158 -53.98 -45.35 -17.17
CA ALA A 158 -53.19 -46.53 -16.83
C ALA A 158 -54.06 -47.77 -16.61
N LYS A 159 -55.20 -47.62 -15.93
CA LYS A 159 -56.20 -48.70 -15.78
C LYS A 159 -56.77 -49.11 -17.15
N LEU A 160 -57.20 -48.13 -17.95
CA LEU A 160 -57.73 -48.39 -19.30
C LEU A 160 -56.69 -49.03 -20.23
N PHE A 161 -55.41 -48.68 -20.10
CA PHE A 161 -54.33 -49.26 -20.89
C PHE A 161 -54.08 -50.72 -20.51
N LYS A 162 -54.13 -51.02 -19.20
CA LYS A 162 -54.07 -52.40 -18.69
C LYS A 162 -55.21 -53.25 -19.25
N ASP A 163 -56.39 -52.66 -19.38
CA ASP A 163 -57.57 -53.31 -19.97
C ASP A 163 -57.55 -53.29 -21.52
N GLN A 164 -56.47 -52.83 -22.15
CA GLN A 164 -56.28 -52.69 -23.61
C GLN A 164 -57.31 -51.79 -24.32
N LEU A 165 -57.93 -50.85 -23.58
CA LEU A 165 -58.98 -49.95 -24.08
C LEU A 165 -58.44 -48.62 -24.65
N VAL A 166 -57.15 -48.34 -24.50
CA VAL A 166 -56.50 -47.12 -25.01
C VAL A 166 -55.15 -47.47 -25.65
N SER A 167 -54.71 -46.63 -26.59
CA SER A 167 -53.42 -46.82 -27.25
C SER A 167 -52.25 -46.42 -26.35
N GLU A 168 -51.08 -47.01 -26.63
CA GLU A 168 -49.84 -46.69 -25.93
C GLU A 168 -49.48 -45.19 -26.01
N SER A 169 -49.77 -44.55 -27.14
CA SER A 169 -49.55 -43.11 -27.33
C SER A 169 -50.34 -42.26 -26.34
N VAL A 170 -51.61 -42.61 -26.07
CA VAL A 170 -52.46 -41.90 -25.10
C VAL A 170 -51.93 -42.09 -23.68
N TYR A 171 -51.52 -43.32 -23.34
CA TYR A 171 -50.89 -43.63 -22.06
C TYR A 171 -49.59 -42.84 -21.85
N ASN A 172 -48.69 -42.85 -22.83
CA ASN A 172 -47.42 -42.14 -22.77
C ASN A 172 -47.62 -40.62 -22.68
N LYS A 173 -48.63 -40.07 -23.38
CA LYS A 173 -48.98 -38.65 -23.26
C LYS A 173 -49.43 -38.29 -21.85
N ALA A 174 -50.32 -39.07 -21.25
CA ALA A 174 -50.79 -38.84 -19.88
C ALA A 174 -49.64 -38.97 -18.86
N LYS A 175 -48.77 -39.96 -19.04
CA LYS A 175 -47.57 -40.16 -18.22
C LYS A 175 -46.63 -38.95 -18.29
N THR A 176 -46.28 -38.51 -19.49
CA THR A 176 -45.39 -37.35 -19.71
C THR A 176 -45.99 -36.07 -19.14
N ALA A 177 -47.30 -35.85 -19.28
CA ALA A 177 -47.97 -34.68 -18.71
C ALA A 177 -47.81 -34.66 -17.18
N ARG A 178 -48.08 -35.79 -16.51
CA ARG A 178 -47.91 -35.95 -15.07
C ARG A 178 -46.47 -35.74 -14.62
N ASP A 179 -45.51 -36.37 -15.30
CA ASP A 179 -44.08 -36.23 -15.01
C ASP A 179 -43.63 -34.77 -15.18
N SER A 180 -44.14 -34.07 -16.19
CA SER A 180 -43.81 -32.65 -16.42
C SER A 180 -44.31 -31.72 -15.31
N TYR A 181 -45.53 -31.93 -14.80
CA TYR A 181 -46.06 -31.15 -13.69
C TYR A 181 -45.35 -31.49 -12.37
N LYS A 182 -44.96 -32.76 -12.17
CA LYS A 182 -44.19 -33.18 -11.01
C LYS A 182 -42.89 -32.37 -10.89
N VAL A 183 -42.12 -32.32 -11.97
CA VAL A 183 -40.85 -31.56 -12.02
C VAL A 183 -41.08 -30.08 -11.74
N ARG A 184 -42.10 -29.47 -12.37
CA ARG A 184 -42.42 -28.05 -12.14
C ARG A 184 -42.77 -27.75 -10.68
N VAL A 185 -43.51 -28.65 -10.03
CA VAL A 185 -43.84 -28.51 -8.60
C VAL A 185 -42.58 -28.62 -7.74
N GLU A 186 -41.70 -29.57 -8.02
CA GLU A 186 -40.43 -29.75 -7.28
C GLU A 186 -39.52 -28.53 -7.42
N GLU A 187 -39.29 -28.05 -8.65
CA GLU A 187 -38.50 -26.85 -8.93
C GLU A 187 -39.08 -25.62 -8.22
N LYS A 188 -40.39 -25.38 -8.37
CA LYS A 188 -41.03 -24.20 -7.78
C LYS A 188 -41.07 -24.26 -6.25
N THR A 189 -41.19 -25.47 -5.68
CA THR A 189 -41.11 -25.67 -4.22
C THR A 189 -39.71 -25.29 -3.71
N GLY A 190 -38.64 -25.72 -4.41
CA GLY A 190 -37.27 -25.34 -4.05
C GLY A 190 -37.01 -23.84 -4.15
N LEU A 191 -37.60 -23.16 -5.14
CA LEU A 191 -37.49 -21.70 -5.26
C LEU A 191 -38.18 -20.99 -4.10
N VAL A 192 -39.42 -21.37 -3.77
CA VAL A 192 -40.18 -20.74 -2.67
C VAL A 192 -39.48 -20.95 -1.32
N SER A 193 -38.89 -22.13 -1.06
CA SER A 193 -38.17 -22.37 0.20
C SER A 193 -36.88 -21.57 0.29
N SER A 194 -36.18 -21.34 -0.83
CA SER A 194 -34.98 -20.50 -0.84
C SER A 194 -35.28 -19.03 -0.51
N ILE A 195 -36.42 -18.51 -0.98
CA ILE A 195 -36.88 -17.14 -0.69
C ILE A 195 -37.32 -17.00 0.79
N GLU A 196 -37.84 -18.06 1.41
CA GLU A 196 -38.24 -18.03 2.82
C GLU A 196 -37.06 -18.00 3.80
N GLN A 197 -35.88 -18.46 3.36
CA GLN A 197 -34.66 -18.56 4.18
C GLN A 197 -33.73 -17.35 4.07
N SER A 198 -33.92 -16.48 3.06
CA SER A 198 -33.15 -15.26 2.83
C SER A 198 -33.75 -14.06 3.57
#